data_AF-A0A269Z023-F1
#
_entry.id   AF-A0A269Z023-F1
#
_cell.length_a   1.000
_cell.length_b   1.000
_cell.length_c   1.000
_cell.angle_alpha   90.00
_cell.angle_beta   90.00
_cell.angle_gamma   90.00
#
_symmetry.space_group_name_H-M   'P 1'
#
loop_
_entity.id
_entity.type
_entity.pdbx_description
1 polymer ?
#
loop_
_entity_poly.entity_id
_entity_poly.type
_entity_poly.pdbx_seq_one_letter_code
_entity_poly.pdbx_strand_id
1 'polypeptide(L)' 'MIYETAPAKINFTLDTLFKRDDGYHEIEMIMTTVDLNDRLSFQKRDDRKIVVEIEHN' A
#
# COMPACT_ATOMS: atom_id res chain seq x y z
N MET A 1 11.23 19.50 1.45
CA MET A 1 10.96 18.12 1.90
C MET A 1 9.48 18.02 2.19
N ILE A 2 8.79 17.00 1.69
CA ILE A 2 7.41 16.67 2.03
C ILE A 2 7.45 15.32 2.74
N TYR A 3 6.64 15.15 3.77
CA TYR A 3 6.56 13.90 4.53
C TYR A 3 5.14 13.37 4.47
N GLU A 4 5.00 12.07 4.23
CA GLU A 4 3.72 11.39 4.19
C GLU A 4 3.77 10.12 5.04
N THR A 5 2.61 9.74 5.58
CA THR A 5 2.43 8.48 6.30
C THR A 5 1.69 7.51 5.39
N ALA A 6 2.23 6.31 5.20
CA ALA A 6 1.56 5.24 4.47
C ALA A 6 1.06 4.19 5.48
N PRO A 7 -0.22 4.25 5.89
CA PRO A 7 -0.75 3.33 6.89
C PRO A 7 -0.91 1.92 6.30
N ALA A 8 -0.58 0.92 7.11
CA ALA A 8 -0.88 -0.47 6.82
C ALA A 8 -2.40 -0.71 6.91
N LYS A 9 -2.85 -1.77 6.23
CA LYS A 9 -4.25 -2.22 6.30
C LYS A 9 -4.35 -3.65 6.78
N ILE A 10 -5.46 -3.94 7.45
CA ILE A 10 -5.88 -5.31 7.77
C ILE A 10 -7.24 -5.59 7.16
N ASN A 11 -7.46 -6.82 6.71
CA ASN A 11 -8.77 -7.32 6.35
C ASN A 11 -9.33 -8.02 7.60
N PHE A 12 -10.42 -7.52 8.18
CA PHE A 12 -11.08 -8.20 9.30
C PHE A 12 -11.81 -9.45 8.83
N THR A 13 -12.38 -9.39 7.63
CA THR A 13 -12.93 -10.54 6.92
C THR A 13 -12.45 -10.50 5.48
N LEU A 14 -12.31 -11.69 4.89
CA LEU A 14 -12.06 -11.87 3.46
C LEU A 14 -12.70 -13.18 3.05
N ASP A 15 -13.72 -13.07 2.22
CA ASP A 15 -14.41 -14.20 1.64
C ASP A 15 -14.07 -14.27 0.15
N THR A 16 -13.69 -15.46 -0.30
CA THR A 16 -13.43 -15.74 -1.72
C THR A 16 -14.68 -16.38 -2.29
N LEU A 17 -15.49 -15.60 -3.01
CA LEU A 17 -16.84 -16.02 -3.39
C LEU A 17 -16.83 -17.10 -4.46
N PHE A 18 -16.08 -16.88 -5.55
CA PHE A 18 -15.90 -17.85 -6.63
C PHE A 18 -14.71 -17.47 -7.51
N LYS A 19 -14.27 -18.41 -8.34
CA LYS A 19 -13.30 -18.17 -9.40
C LYS A 19 -14.05 -17.73 -10.66
N ARG A 20 -13.62 -16.61 -11.24
CA ARG A 20 -14.13 -16.02 -12.48
C ARG A 20 -13.54 -16.73 -13.70
N ASP A 21 -14.19 -16.56 -14.86
CA ASP A 21 -13.77 -17.15 -16.13
C ASP A 21 -12.41 -16.62 -16.63
N ASP A 22 -12.02 -15.42 -16.18
CA ASP A 22 -10.71 -14.80 -16.46
C ASP A 22 -9.56 -15.33 -15.58
N GLY A 23 -9.86 -16.26 -14.67
CA GLY A 23 -8.88 -16.91 -13.81
C GLY A 23 -8.65 -16.23 -12.46
N TYR A 24 -9.25 -15.06 -12.20
CA TYR A 24 -9.19 -14.37 -10.90
C TYR A 24 -10.29 -14.83 -9.94
N HIS A 25 -10.20 -14.45 -8.68
CA HIS A 25 -11.25 -14.71 -7.69
C HIS A 25 -12.04 -13.44 -7.41
N GLU A 26 -13.36 -13.57 -7.37
CA GLU A 26 -14.23 -12.54 -6.82
C GLU A 26 -14.12 -12.60 -5.29
N ILE A 27 -13.89 -11.46 -4.64
CA ILE A 27 -13.66 -11.38 -3.19
C ILE A 27 -14.56 -10.33 -2.55
N GLU A 28 -15.04 -10.63 -1.36
CA GLU A 28 -15.74 -9.69 -0.48
C GLU A 28 -14.90 -9.50 0.79
N MET A 29 -14.73 -8.25 1.24
CA MET A 29 -13.85 -7.93 2.36
C MET A 29 -14.39 -6.77 3.17
N ILE A 30 -14.14 -6.80 4.48
CA ILE A 30 -14.16 -5.63 5.36
C ILE A 30 -12.73 -5.31 5.74
N MET A 31 -12.25 -4.12 5.39
CA MET A 31 -10.88 -3.69 5.66
C MET A 31 -10.83 -2.32 6.32
N THR A 32 -9.79 -2.11 7.12
CA THR A 32 -9.49 -0.82 7.74
C THR A 32 -7.99 -0.59 7.78
N THR A 33 -7.59 0.68 7.84
CA THR A 33 -6.22 1.07 8.17
C THR A 33 -5.94 0.87 9.66
N VAL A 34 -4.68 0.64 10.00
CA VAL A 34 -4.18 0.56 11.38
C VAL A 34 -3.03 1.55 11.58
N ASP A 35 -2.67 1.80 12.84
CA ASP A 35 -1.63 2.78 13.19
C ASP A 35 -0.21 2.32 12.84
N LEU A 36 0.01 1.06 12.42
CA LEU A 36 1.27 0.61 11.84
C LEU A 36 1.45 1.27 10.47
N ASN A 37 2.59 1.91 10.22
CA ASN A 37 2.81 2.70 9.01
C ASN A 37 4.27 2.72 8.57
N ASP A 38 4.46 2.91 7.26
CA ASP A 38 5.71 3.38 6.70
C ASP A 38 5.74 4.92 6.70
N ARG A 39 6.92 5.49 6.85
CA ARG A 39 7.16 6.94 6.73
C ARG A 39 7.88 7.22 5.43
N LEU A 40 7.27 8.04 4.59
CA LEU A 40 7.81 8.42 3.29
C LEU A 40 8.27 9.87 3.34
N SER A 41 9.44 10.14 2.77
CA SER A 41 9.93 11.51 2.56
C SER A 41 10.17 11.75 1.07
N PHE A 42 9.81 12.94 0.61
CA PHE A 42 9.87 13.32 -0.79
C PHE A 42 10.59 14.66 -0.95
N GLN A 43 11.47 14.70 -1.94
CA GLN A 43 12.13 15.92 -2.39
C GLN A 43 11.92 16.08 -3.89
N LYS A 44 11.39 17.24 -4.31
CA LYS A 44 11.27 17.57 -5.73
C LYS A 44 12.68 17.70 -6.33
N ARG A 45 12.89 17.06 -7.47
CA ARG A 45 14.12 17.11 -8.25
C ARG A 45 13.88 17.84 -9.57
N ASP A 46 14.94 18.41 -10.14
CA ASP A 46 14.97 19.13 -11.41
C ASP A 46 15.69 18.35 -12.52
N ASP A 47 16.33 17.22 -12.18
CA ASP A 47 17.10 16.37 -13.09
C ASP A 47 16.29 15.29 -13.81
N ARG A 48 14.95 15.30 -13.65
CA ARG A 48 13.99 14.33 -14.21
C ARG A 48 14.25 12.86 -13.81
N LYS A 49 14.98 12.62 -12.71
CA LYS A 49 15.20 11.28 -12.18
C LYS A 49 14.23 10.96 -11.04
N ILE A 50 13.95 9.67 -10.88
CA ILE A 50 13.30 9.11 -9.70
C ILE A 50 14.35 8.26 -8.99
N VAL A 51 14.58 8.53 -7.71
CA VAL A 51 15.52 7.79 -6.86
C VAL A 51 14.74 7.31 -5.64
N VAL A 52 14.93 6.05 -5.26
CA VAL A 52 14.33 5.43 -4.09
C VAL A 52 15.45 4.99 -3.16
N GLU A 53 15.38 5.44 -1.92
CA GLU A 53 16.30 5.08 -0.85
C GLU A 53 15.50 4.43 0.28
N ILE A 54 16.06 3.41 0.89
CA ILE A 54 15.43 2.67 2.00
C ILE A 54 16.35 2.82 3.20
N GLU A 55 15.83 3.33 4.31
CA GLU A 55 16.53 3.30 5.58
C GLU A 55 16.35 1.91 6.21
N HIS A 56 17.46 1.18 6.39
CA HIS A 56 17.48 -0.02 7.19
C HIS A 56 17.96 0.37 8.60
N ASN A 57 17.16 0.04 9.61
CA ASN A 57 17.58 0.08 11.02
C ASN A 57 18.59 -1.01 11.32
#